data_AF-A0A1T4K3L1-F1
#
_entry.id   AF-A0A1T4K3L1-F1
#
_cell.length_a   1.000
_cell.length_b   1.000
_cell.length_c   1.000
_cell.angle_alpha   90.00
_cell.angle_beta   90.00
_cell.angle_gamma   90.00
#
_symmetry.space_group_name_H-M   'P 1'
#
loop_
_entity.id
_entity.type
_entity.pdbx_description
1 polymer ?
#
loop_
_entity_poly.entity_id
_entity_poly.type
_entity_poly.pdbx_seq_one_letter_code
_entity_poly.pdbx_strand_id
1 'polypeptide(L)'
;MLKIFNTKIYGLEESIKASGYPMIATQIDEWDDNCFLDEKDFKRAGKLGTVPTGTGHDNFLKGIVVQFDVTYPNYWTPQFVRQDRA
;
A
#
# COMPACT_ATOMS: atom_id res chain seq x y z
N MET A 1 -19.25 10.46 -15.79
CA MET A 1 -18.35 9.30 -15.98
C MET A 1 -17.28 9.39 -14.91
N LEU A 2 -17.01 8.31 -14.17
CA LEU A 2 -15.99 8.29 -13.14
C LEU A 2 -14.61 8.17 -13.80
N LYS A 3 -13.68 9.07 -13.48
CA LYS A 3 -12.32 9.08 -14.05
C LYS A 3 -11.32 9.34 -12.94
N ILE A 4 -10.31 8.48 -12.82
CA ILE A 4 -9.18 8.65 -11.90
C ILE A 4 -7.96 9.07 -12.73
N PHE A 5 -7.23 10.08 -12.27
CA PHE A 5 -6.05 10.61 -12.95
C PHE A 5 -5.08 11.24 -11.93
N ASN A 6 -3.88 11.64 -12.38
CA ASN A 6 -2.82 12.17 -11.51
C ASN A 6 -2.46 11.25 -10.32
N THR A 7 -2.48 9.93 -10.53
CA THR A 7 -2.16 8.96 -9.49
C THR A 7 -0.69 9.01 -9.12
N LYS A 8 -0.41 9.16 -7.82
CA LYS A 8 0.92 9.04 -7.22
C LYS A 8 0.86 8.03 -6.09
N ILE A 9 1.84 7.14 -6.06
CA ILE A 9 1.97 6.09 -5.05
C ILE A 9 3.20 6.42 -4.22
N TYR A 10 3.03 6.42 -2.90
CA TYR A 10 4.09 6.68 -1.94
C TYR A 10 4.20 5.51 -0.97
N GLY A 11 5.42 5.21 -0.51
CA GLY A 11 5.63 4.19 0.51
C GLY A 11 5.50 2.75 0.02
N LEU A 12 5.39 2.51 -1.29
CA LEU A 12 5.16 1.16 -1.82
C LEU A 12 6.39 0.26 -1.60
N GLU A 13 7.56 0.74 -1.98
CA GLU A 13 8.79 -0.05 -1.93
C GLU A 13 9.24 -0.25 -0.48
N GLU A 14 9.11 0.80 0.32
CA GLU A 14 9.27 0.85 1.77
C GLU A 14 8.41 -0.20 2.46
N SER A 15 7.11 -0.23 2.13
CA SER A 15 6.16 -1.17 2.74
C SER A 15 6.46 -2.61 2.34
N ILE A 16 6.84 -2.87 1.08
CA ILE A 16 7.21 -4.21 0.61
C ILE A 16 8.47 -4.70 1.32
N LYS A 17 9.48 -3.85 1.49
CA LYS A 17 10.72 -4.19 2.18
C LYS A 17 10.47 -4.43 3.67
N ALA A 18 9.75 -3.53 4.33
CA ALA A 18 9.43 -3.63 5.75
C ALA A 18 8.62 -4.89 6.10
N SER A 19 7.79 -5.40 5.18
CA SER A 19 7.08 -6.68 5.36
C SER A 19 8.02 -7.88 5.57
N GLY A 20 9.28 -7.77 5.15
CA GLY A 20 10.30 -8.79 5.31
C GLY A 20 11.03 -8.75 6.64
N TYR A 21 11.03 -7.62 7.35
CA TYR A 21 11.82 -7.44 8.57
C TYR A 21 11.56 -8.50 9.64
N PRO A 22 10.32 -8.96 9.89
CA PRO A 22 10.07 -10.02 10.87
C PRO A 22 10.72 -11.37 10.53
N MET A 23 11.13 -11.58 9.27
CA MET A 23 11.73 -12.82 8.77
C MET A 23 13.27 -12.74 8.70
N ILE A 24 13.85 -11.58 8.98
CA ILE A 24 15.30 -11.36 8.98
C ILE A 24 15.81 -11.67 10.39
N ALA A 25 16.61 -12.73 10.51
CA ALA A 25 17.25 -13.12 11.78
C ALA A 25 18.55 -12.36 12.06
N THR A 26 19.06 -11.64 11.07
CA THR A 26 20.28 -10.81 11.11
C THR A 26 19.95 -9.35 11.40
N GLN A 27 20.98 -8.48 11.42
CA GLN A 27 20.75 -7.04 11.51
C GLN A 27 19.94 -6.53 10.31
N ILE A 28 19.09 -5.53 10.58
CA ILE A 28 18.36 -4.78 9.56
C ILE A 28 19.26 -3.62 9.16
N ASP A 29 19.61 -3.55 7.87
CA ASP A 29 20.41 -2.46 7.33
C ASP A 29 19.64 -1.13 7.39
N GLU A 30 20.35 -0.02 7.48
CA GLU A 30 19.75 1.31 7.38
C GLU A 30 19.08 1.50 6.01
N TRP A 31 18.04 2.33 5.98
CA TRP A 31 17.29 2.58 4.77
C TRP A 31 18.17 3.29 3.73
N ASP A 32 18.30 2.67 2.54
CA ASP A 32 18.95 3.27 1.36
C ASP A 32 17.86 3.64 0.36
N ASP A 33 17.87 4.89 -0.10
CA ASP A 33 16.95 5.40 -1.12
C ASP A 33 17.08 4.66 -2.47
N ASN A 34 18.17 3.92 -2.68
CA ASN A 34 18.36 3.03 -3.83
C ASN A 34 17.92 1.58 -3.54
N CYS A 35 17.05 1.34 -2.56
CA CYS A 35 16.62 0.00 -2.17
C CYS A 35 15.99 -0.77 -3.35
N PHE A 36 16.79 -1.65 -3.96
CA PHE A 36 16.31 -2.55 -5.01
C PHE A 36 15.41 -3.63 -4.42
N LEU A 37 14.19 -3.73 -4.95
CA LEU A 37 13.29 -4.84 -4.68
C LEU A 37 13.65 -6.04 -5.55
N ASP A 38 13.89 -7.19 -4.90
CA ASP A 38 14.13 -8.45 -5.60
C ASP A 38 12.81 -9.15 -5.96
N GLU A 39 12.83 -10.09 -6.91
CA GLU A 39 11.65 -10.88 -7.27
C GLU A 39 11.03 -11.62 -6.08
N LYS A 40 11.85 -11.98 -5.09
CA LYS A 40 11.41 -12.63 -3.85
C LYS A 40 10.52 -11.71 -3.02
N ASP A 41 10.85 -10.43 -2.97
CA ASP A 41 10.07 -9.43 -2.22
C ASP A 41 8.70 -9.23 -2.88
N PHE A 42 8.64 -9.15 -4.21
CA PHE A 42 7.37 -9.11 -4.95
C PHE A 42 6.52 -10.37 -4.76
N LYS A 43 7.13 -11.56 -4.80
CA LYS A 43 6.41 -12.83 -4.54
C LYS A 43 5.86 -12.88 -3.11
N ARG A 44 6.61 -12.38 -2.13
CA ARG A 44 6.15 -12.27 -0.74
C ARG A 44 5.00 -11.28 -0.64
N ALA A 45 5.16 -10.06 -1.16
CA ALA A 45 4.14 -9.03 -1.12
C ALA A 45 2.83 -9.49 -1.77
N GLY A 46 2.89 -10.17 -2.92
CA GLY A 46 1.71 -10.72 -3.58
C GLY A 46 0.98 -11.78 -2.74
N LYS A 47 1.72 -12.62 -2.01
CA LYS A 47 1.12 -13.59 -1.08
C LYS A 47 0.50 -12.91 0.14
N LEU A 48 1.21 -11.97 0.76
CA LEU A 48 0.75 -11.26 1.96
C LEU A 48 -0.45 -10.34 1.66
N GLY A 49 -0.48 -9.71 0.49
CA GLY A 49 -1.56 -8.80 0.09
C GLY A 49 -2.84 -9.50 -0.35
N THR A 50 -2.82 -10.82 -0.53
CA THR A 50 -4.00 -11.63 -0.94
C THR A 50 -4.60 -12.46 0.19
N VAL A 51 -4.03 -12.35 1.41
CA VAL A 51 -4.54 -13.08 2.58
C VAL A 51 -5.91 -12.51 3.00
N PRO A 52 -6.84 -13.34 3.51
CA PRO A 52 -8.11 -12.86 4.03
C PRO A 52 -7.94 -11.77 5.10
N THR A 53 -8.79 -10.76 5.01
CA THR A 53 -8.86 -9.66 5.98
C THR A 53 -9.09 -10.21 7.39
N GLY A 54 -8.36 -9.69 8.38
CA GLY A 54 -8.48 -10.08 9.78
C GLY A 54 -7.42 -11.08 10.27
N THR A 55 -6.53 -11.54 9.39
CA THR A 55 -5.38 -12.39 9.77
C THR A 55 -4.15 -11.58 10.22
N GLY A 56 -4.09 -10.28 9.91
CA GLY A 56 -2.99 -9.39 10.28
C GLY A 56 -1.73 -9.52 9.42
N HIS A 57 -1.74 -10.40 8.41
CA HIS A 57 -0.60 -10.63 7.51
C HIS A 57 -0.51 -9.60 6.36
N ASP A 58 -1.58 -8.83 6.14
CA ASP A 58 -1.70 -7.77 5.14
C ASP A 58 -1.30 -6.37 5.67
N ASN A 59 -0.74 -6.30 6.88
CA ASN A 59 -0.43 -5.05 7.57
C ASN A 59 0.50 -4.11 6.78
N PHE A 60 1.35 -4.63 5.90
CA PHE A 60 2.23 -3.80 5.06
C PHE A 60 1.44 -2.88 4.11
N LEU A 61 0.21 -3.26 3.72
CA LEU A 61 -0.63 -2.43 2.85
C LEU A 61 -1.01 -1.09 3.50
N LYS A 62 -0.98 -0.99 4.83
CA LYS A 62 -1.33 0.22 5.58
C LYS A 62 -0.29 1.34 5.44
N GLY A 63 0.94 1.00 5.07
CA GLY A 63 2.02 1.98 4.84
C GLY A 63 1.97 2.61 3.45
N ILE A 64 1.14 2.08 2.54
CA ILE A 64 1.07 2.53 1.14
C ILE A 64 0.04 3.66 1.04
N VAL A 65 0.48 4.82 0.56
CA VAL A 65 -0.39 5.97 0.34
C VAL A 65 -0.57 6.20 -1.14
N VAL A 66 -1.82 6.12 -1.61
CA VAL A 66 -2.18 6.42 -3.01
C VAL A 66 -2.93 7.74 -3.05
N GLN A 67 -2.32 8.74 -3.67
CA GLN A 67 -2.94 10.03 -3.94
C GLN A 67 -3.42 10.05 -5.39
N PHE A 68 -4.67 10.45 -5.63
CA PHE A 68 -5.22 10.53 -6.97
C PHE A 68 -6.30 11.60 -7.04
N ASP A 69 -6.46 12.16 -8.24
CA ASP A 69 -7.57 13.05 -8.56
C ASP A 69 -8.70 12.22 -9.18
N VAL A 70 -9.95 12.53 -8.80
CA VAL A 70 -11.13 11.83 -9.32
C VAL A 70 -12.18 12.81 -9.84
N THR A 71 -12.63 12.58 -11.07
CA THR A 71 -13.82 13.22 -11.64
C THR A 71 -15.02 12.31 -11.44
N TYR A 72 -16.09 12.81 -10.84
CA TYR A 72 -17.31 12.05 -10.55
C TYR A 72 -18.56 12.94 -10.58
N PRO A 73 -19.77 12.38 -10.73
CA PRO A 73 -21.02 13.14 -10.72
C PRO A 73 -21.45 13.55 -9.30
N ASN A 74 -22.09 14.72 -9.17
CA ASN A 74 -22.43 15.35 -7.87
C ASN A 74 -23.21 14.48 -6.87
N TYR A 75 -23.94 13.46 -7.32
CA TYR A 75 -24.66 12.56 -6.41
C TYR A 75 -23.74 11.61 -5.62
N TRP A 76 -22.47 11.49 -6.00
CA TRP A 76 -21.47 10.65 -5.33
C TRP A 76 -20.85 11.33 -4.10
N THR A 77 -20.76 12.67 -4.10
CA THR A 77 -20.17 13.47 -3.02
C THR A 77 -20.76 13.19 -1.64
N PRO A 78 -22.09 13.13 -1.44
CA PRO A 78 -22.69 12.92 -0.13
C PRO A 78 -22.39 11.54 0.47
N GLN A 79 -22.13 10.54 -0.39
CA GLN A 79 -21.81 9.17 0.02
C GLN A 79 -20.34 9.05 0.38
N PHE A 80 -19.46 9.67 -0.44
CA PHE A 80 -18.02 9.68 -0.22
C PHE A 80 -17.63 10.42 1.07
N VAL A 81 -18.14 11.64 1.27
CA VAL A 81 -17.84 12.43 2.49
C VAL A 81 -18.44 11.79 3.75
N ARG A 82 -19.50 10.97 3.62
CA ARG A 82 -20.08 10.25 4.75
C ARG A 82 -19.17 9.14 5.27
N GLN A 83 -18.43 8.47 4.38
CA GLN A 83 -17.48 7.42 4.76
C GLN A 83 -16.14 7.97 5.27
N ASP A 84 -15.78 9.20 4.90
CA ASP A 84 -14.56 9.89 5.37
C ASP A 84 -14.67 10.46 6.80
N ARG A 85 -15.85 10.39 7.43
CA ARG A 85 -16.11 10.89 8.80
C ARG A 85 -16.28 9.78 9.85
N ALA A 86 -16.02 8.52 9.50
CA ALA A 86 -16.07 7.37 10.41
C ALA A 86 -14.65 6.86 10.66
#